data_AF-A0AAU0TP36-F1
#
_entry.id   AF-A0AAU0TP36-F1
#
_cell.length_a   1.000
_cell.length_b   1.000
_cell.length_c   1.000
_cell.angle_alpha   90.00
_cell.angle_beta   90.00
_cell.angle_gamma   90.00
#
_symmetry.space_group_name_H-M   'P 1'
#
loop_
_entity.id
_entity.type
_entity.pdbx_description
1 polymer ?
#
loop_
_entity_poly.entity_id
_entity_poly.type
_entity_poly.pdbx_seq_one_letter_code
_entity_poly.pdbx_strand_id
1 'polypeptide(L)'
;MLNTKNGLLVMSYAVRIKQLIIVLPLLAAALGTPIAHAAQNPTMSGPSFSCGASSNAIERMICNDPALSTRDRTMAILFAASRSDASDKGLSQQQTLQRHWLKTRDKQCSNDDMHTCLVSAYDDRLNPLAVAALFREPNAALAELARQNPRSAPLYEAIYRYATLDDKVDRAVVVEKLIAQPFEALHDKPWASPLSSVKNAHDAASSDKNFSAFLNVVSVDKDALTMPCAALVRRPGLMAVLHSQYAGAIDGHLTQSDCMAMTPRLKALDRLKDAAVATQPDCQGTARFSLAREFDYTLIAVRLHRTDLWKAKTLDISPGDQDANNGDPTKEVDLPHFIAQHQASIRDASDELAAYYSSHFGVPSDLAKEQALSAVSAIIFGAYDLCERG
;
A
#
# COMPACT_ATOMS: atom_id res chain seq x y z
N MET A 1 -58.68 37.90 -36.94
CA MET A 1 -58.20 37.79 -38.34
C MET A 1 -57.13 36.72 -38.42
N LEU A 2 -57.49 35.60 -39.07
CA LEU A 2 -56.68 34.78 -39.98
C LEU A 2 -55.33 34.22 -39.46
N ASN A 3 -55.24 32.96 -39.01
CA ASN A 3 -55.19 31.69 -39.79
C ASN A 3 -53.80 31.50 -40.45
N THR A 4 -53.00 30.45 -40.22
CA THR A 4 -53.16 29.03 -40.66
C THR A 4 -51.96 28.26 -40.03
N LYS A 5 -52.05 27.16 -39.27
CA LYS A 5 -52.44 25.74 -39.47
C LYS A 5 -51.47 24.83 -40.27
N ASN A 6 -51.29 23.62 -39.70
CA ASN A 6 -50.80 22.31 -40.23
C ASN A 6 -49.29 22.03 -40.09
N GLY A 7 -48.78 20.83 -39.77
CA GLY A 7 -49.32 19.47 -39.54
C GLY A 7 -48.11 18.50 -39.59
N LEU A 8 -47.85 17.66 -38.59
CA LEU A 8 -48.20 16.22 -38.46
C LEU A 8 -47.25 15.22 -39.18
N LEU A 9 -46.68 14.28 -38.41
CA LEU A 9 -46.30 12.85 -38.69
C LEU A 9 -45.18 12.45 -37.70
N VAL A 10 -45.42 11.82 -36.54
CA VAL A 10 -45.79 10.40 -36.27
C VAL A 10 -45.03 9.40 -37.12
N MET A 11 -44.14 8.61 -36.50
CA MET A 11 -43.93 7.19 -36.79
C MET A 11 -43.46 6.45 -35.52
N SER A 12 -44.37 5.66 -34.95
CA SER A 12 -44.10 4.60 -33.98
C SER A 12 -43.52 3.38 -34.68
N TYR A 13 -42.54 2.70 -34.06
CA TYR A 13 -42.25 1.30 -34.34
C TYR A 13 -42.36 0.48 -33.06
N ALA A 14 -43.57 -0.01 -32.81
CA ALA A 14 -43.84 -1.13 -31.92
C ALA A 14 -43.95 -2.38 -32.79
N VAL A 15 -43.00 -3.31 -32.68
CA VAL A 15 -43.08 -4.62 -33.36
C VAL A 15 -43.69 -5.62 -32.38
N ARG A 16 -44.99 -5.87 -32.56
CA ARG A 16 -45.67 -7.09 -32.09
C ARG A 16 -45.58 -8.14 -33.19
N ILE A 17 -44.89 -9.25 -32.96
CA ILE A 17 -45.03 -10.43 -33.82
C ILE A 17 -45.85 -11.47 -33.05
N LYS A 18 -47.01 -11.76 -33.62
CA LYS A 18 -48.02 -12.70 -33.12
C LYS A 18 -47.52 -14.13 -33.23
N GLN A 19 -47.94 -14.90 -32.22
CA GLN A 19 -47.94 -16.36 -32.18
C GLN A 19 -48.58 -16.95 -33.44
N LEU A 20 -47.91 -17.96 -34.02
CA LEU A 20 -48.54 -18.95 -34.88
C LEU A 20 -48.17 -20.32 -34.34
N ILE A 21 -49.15 -20.92 -33.68
CA ILE A 21 -49.16 -22.29 -33.17
C ILE A 21 -49.39 -23.20 -34.38
N ILE A 22 -48.42 -24.06 -34.68
CA ILE A 22 -48.63 -25.25 -35.50
C ILE A 22 -48.22 -26.44 -34.63
N VAL A 23 -49.22 -27.21 -34.23
CA VAL A 23 -49.07 -28.50 -33.55
C VAL A 23 -48.87 -29.55 -34.63
N LEU A 24 -47.79 -30.33 -34.54
CA LEU A 24 -47.81 -31.75 -34.96
C LEU A 24 -46.80 -32.54 -34.11
N PRO A 25 -47.20 -33.67 -33.49
CA PRO A 25 -46.37 -34.44 -32.59
C PRO A 25 -45.58 -35.51 -33.34
N LEU A 26 -44.35 -35.79 -32.91
CA LEU A 26 -43.69 -37.05 -33.23
C LEU A 26 -42.92 -37.54 -32.00
N LEU A 27 -43.43 -38.65 -31.46
CA LEU A 27 -42.80 -39.50 -30.46
C LEU A 27 -41.39 -39.89 -30.90
N ALA A 28 -40.40 -39.69 -30.03
CA ALA A 28 -39.22 -40.52 -29.96
C ALA A 28 -38.77 -40.62 -28.50
N ALA A 29 -39.04 -41.77 -27.88
CA ALA A 29 -38.44 -42.17 -26.62
C ALA A 29 -37.01 -42.65 -26.88
N ALA A 30 -36.01 -42.10 -26.17
CA ALA A 30 -34.75 -42.78 -25.91
C ALA A 30 -33.93 -42.03 -24.82
N LEU A 31 -33.75 -42.74 -23.69
CA LEU A 31 -32.54 -42.85 -22.86
C LEU A 31 -31.86 -41.56 -22.37
N GLY A 32 -31.89 -41.40 -21.04
CA GLY A 32 -31.21 -40.34 -20.32
C GLY A 32 -29.68 -40.43 -20.38
N THR A 33 -29.07 -39.26 -20.40
CA THR A 33 -27.70 -39.02 -19.93
C THR A 33 -27.70 -37.71 -19.16
N PRO A 34 -27.32 -37.68 -17.87
CA PRO A 34 -27.10 -36.41 -17.19
C PRO A 34 -25.85 -35.79 -17.81
N ILE A 35 -25.99 -34.68 -18.51
CA ILE A 35 -24.83 -33.90 -18.94
C ILE A 35 -24.34 -33.14 -17.70
N ALA A 36 -23.45 -33.77 -16.94
CA ALA A 36 -22.62 -33.10 -15.98
C ALA A 36 -21.67 -32.16 -16.74
N HIS A 37 -22.12 -30.93 -16.99
CA HIS A 37 -21.24 -29.84 -17.37
C HIS A 37 -20.43 -29.42 -16.14
N ALA A 38 -19.40 -30.19 -15.81
CA ALA A 38 -18.28 -29.63 -15.07
C ALA A 38 -17.57 -28.65 -16.02
N ALA A 39 -17.90 -27.37 -15.93
CA ALA A 39 -17.11 -26.31 -16.51
C ALA A 39 -15.75 -26.28 -15.80
N GLN A 40 -14.83 -27.15 -16.23
CA GLN A 40 -13.42 -26.98 -15.93
C GLN A 40 -12.95 -25.83 -16.82
N ASN A 41 -12.91 -24.61 -16.26
CA ASN A 41 -12.07 -23.56 -16.82
C ASN A 41 -10.68 -24.16 -17.04
N PRO A 42 -10.06 -24.02 -18.22
CA PRO A 42 -8.73 -24.57 -18.44
C PRO A 42 -7.82 -23.97 -17.37
N THR A 43 -7.37 -24.80 -16.44
CA THR A 43 -6.31 -24.44 -15.52
C THR A 43 -5.13 -24.12 -16.41
N MET A 44 -4.73 -22.85 -16.44
CA MET A 44 -3.56 -22.43 -17.20
C MET A 44 -2.37 -23.28 -16.73
N SER A 45 -1.96 -24.23 -17.58
CA SER A 45 -0.94 -25.22 -17.24
C SER A 45 0.43 -24.58 -17.42
N GLY A 46 1.19 -24.42 -16.34
CA GLY A 46 2.53 -23.84 -16.35
C GLY A 46 2.62 -22.41 -15.78
N PRO A 47 3.82 -21.82 -15.71
CA PRO A 47 4.05 -20.49 -15.13
C PRO A 47 3.45 -19.36 -15.98
N SER A 48 3.68 -18.10 -15.58
CA SER A 48 3.22 -16.91 -16.32
C SER A 48 3.98 -16.66 -17.65
N PHE A 49 4.98 -17.50 -17.95
CA PHE A 49 5.78 -17.45 -19.16
C PHE A 49 5.77 -18.78 -19.91
N SER A 50 6.18 -18.78 -21.18
CA SER A 50 6.21 -19.98 -22.01
C SER A 50 7.38 -20.90 -21.67
N CYS A 51 7.08 -22.15 -21.31
CA CYS A 51 8.06 -23.21 -21.12
C CYS A 51 8.58 -23.74 -22.47
N GLY A 52 9.40 -22.92 -23.14
CA GLY A 52 10.07 -23.27 -24.40
C GLY A 52 11.44 -23.91 -24.22
N ALA A 53 12.00 -24.42 -25.33
CA ALA A 53 13.27 -25.14 -25.38
C ALA A 53 14.52 -24.32 -24.99
N SER A 54 14.41 -22.98 -24.93
CA SER A 54 15.53 -22.07 -24.61
C SER A 54 15.43 -21.45 -23.21
N SER A 55 14.88 -22.18 -22.24
CA SER A 55 14.77 -21.74 -20.86
C SER A 55 16.09 -21.92 -20.09
N ASN A 56 16.46 -20.97 -19.24
CA ASN A 56 17.61 -21.13 -18.34
C ASN A 56 17.30 -22.16 -17.22
N ALA A 57 18.28 -22.51 -16.37
CA ALA A 57 18.09 -23.54 -15.35
C ALA A 57 16.94 -23.24 -14.37
N ILE A 58 16.80 -21.98 -13.95
CA ILE A 58 15.71 -21.52 -13.07
C ILE A 58 14.37 -21.62 -13.77
N GLU A 59 14.26 -21.16 -15.02
CA GLU A 59 13.03 -21.24 -15.81
C GLU A 59 12.61 -22.70 -16.03
N ARG A 60 13.55 -23.60 -16.32
CA ARG A 60 13.28 -25.04 -16.41
C ARG A 60 12.76 -25.60 -15.09
N MET A 61 13.36 -25.20 -13.96
CA MET A 61 12.88 -25.60 -12.63
C MET A 61 11.44 -25.14 -12.40
N ILE A 62 11.15 -23.86 -12.65
CA ILE A 62 9.80 -23.29 -12.49
C ILE A 62 8.79 -24.01 -13.40
N CYS A 63 9.17 -24.29 -14.65
CA CYS A 63 8.32 -24.98 -15.62
C CYS A 63 7.99 -26.42 -15.25
N ASN A 64 8.94 -27.13 -14.64
CA ASN A 64 8.79 -28.55 -14.29
C ASN A 64 8.21 -28.76 -12.89
N ASP A 65 8.12 -27.70 -12.07
CA ASP A 65 7.54 -27.75 -10.72
C ASP A 65 6.16 -27.05 -10.68
N PRO A 66 5.06 -27.78 -10.46
CA PRO A 66 3.72 -27.20 -10.40
C PRO A 66 3.53 -26.14 -9.30
N ALA A 67 4.23 -26.26 -8.17
CA ALA A 67 4.12 -25.34 -7.05
C ALA A 67 4.85 -24.02 -7.34
N LEU A 68 6.04 -24.06 -7.96
CA LEU A 68 6.74 -22.88 -8.45
C LEU A 68 6.01 -22.22 -9.61
N SER A 69 5.49 -23.01 -10.55
CA SER A 69 4.62 -22.49 -11.62
C SER A 69 3.41 -21.74 -11.07
N THR A 70 2.79 -22.26 -10.02
CA THR A 70 1.63 -21.62 -9.37
C THR A 70 2.02 -20.30 -8.71
N ARG A 71 3.13 -20.28 -7.95
CA ARG A 71 3.68 -19.05 -7.36
C ARG A 71 3.98 -18.00 -8.41
N ASP A 72 4.58 -18.40 -9.53
CA ASP A 72 4.89 -17.51 -10.64
C ASP A 72 3.63 -16.88 -11.26
N ARG A 73 2.59 -17.68 -11.50
CA ARG A 73 1.28 -17.17 -11.97
C ARG A 73 0.65 -16.21 -10.96
N THR A 74 0.59 -16.57 -9.69
CA THR A 74 0.04 -15.71 -8.63
C THR A 74 0.81 -14.39 -8.56
N MET A 75 2.13 -14.44 -8.64
CA MET A 75 2.98 -13.26 -8.63
C MET A 75 2.69 -12.36 -9.84
N ALA A 76 2.49 -12.92 -11.03
CA ALA A 76 2.14 -12.14 -12.22
C ALA A 76 0.80 -11.40 -12.05
N ILE A 77 -0.22 -12.05 -11.47
CA ILE A 77 -1.53 -11.45 -11.19
C ILE A 77 -1.38 -10.28 -10.19
N LEU A 78 -0.76 -10.53 -9.04
CA LEU A 78 -0.60 -9.51 -7.99
C LEU A 78 0.33 -8.37 -8.43
N PHE A 79 1.37 -8.68 -9.20
CA PHE A 79 2.24 -7.68 -9.80
C PHE A 79 1.46 -6.79 -10.77
N ALA A 80 0.68 -7.36 -11.69
CA ALA A 80 -0.12 -6.58 -12.62
C ALA A 80 -1.08 -5.63 -11.90
N ALA A 81 -1.75 -6.13 -10.85
CA ALA A 81 -2.67 -5.36 -10.02
C ALA A 81 -1.99 -4.24 -9.21
N SER A 82 -0.70 -4.36 -8.91
CA SER A 82 0.03 -3.37 -8.11
C SER A 82 0.85 -2.37 -8.94
N ARG A 83 0.74 -2.39 -10.28
CA ARG A 83 1.49 -1.47 -11.17
C ARG A 83 1.06 -0.02 -11.08
N SER A 84 -0.23 0.23 -10.91
CA SER A 84 -0.75 1.58 -10.65
C SER A 84 -0.62 1.88 -9.16
N ASP A 85 -0.43 3.14 -8.79
CA ASP A 85 -0.25 3.55 -7.39
C ASP A 85 -1.54 3.42 -6.55
N ALA A 86 -1.45 3.65 -5.24
CA ALA A 86 -2.58 3.49 -4.32
C ALA A 86 -3.79 4.40 -4.62
N SER A 87 -3.59 5.46 -5.41
CA SER A 87 -4.62 6.45 -5.73
C SER A 87 -5.18 6.30 -7.15
N ASP A 88 -4.72 5.30 -7.93
CA ASP A 88 -5.05 5.11 -9.35
C ASP A 88 -4.67 6.31 -10.25
N LYS A 89 -3.74 7.17 -9.82
CA LYS A 89 -3.37 8.41 -10.54
C LYS A 89 -2.00 8.39 -11.18
N GLY A 90 -1.20 7.37 -10.88
CA GLY A 90 0.14 7.22 -11.42
C GLY A 90 0.65 5.79 -11.35
N LEU A 91 1.93 5.63 -11.64
CA LEU A 91 2.63 4.37 -11.51
C LEU A 91 3.17 4.20 -10.10
N SER A 92 3.04 2.99 -9.56
CA SER A 92 3.72 2.59 -8.33
C SER A 92 5.21 2.31 -8.61
N GLN A 93 5.97 2.01 -7.55
CA GLN A 93 7.36 1.60 -7.69
C GLN A 93 7.53 0.10 -8.02
N GLN A 94 6.43 -0.66 -8.10
CA GLN A 94 6.48 -2.13 -8.19
C GLN A 94 7.24 -2.63 -9.41
N GLN A 95 7.20 -1.93 -10.55
CA GLN A 95 7.97 -2.35 -11.72
C GLN A 95 9.48 -2.34 -11.47
N THR A 96 9.99 -1.33 -10.75
CA THR A 96 11.40 -1.25 -10.40
C THR A 96 11.77 -2.30 -9.36
N LEU A 97 10.92 -2.47 -8.34
CA LEU A 97 11.11 -3.48 -7.30
C LEU A 97 11.10 -4.90 -7.88
N GLN A 98 10.19 -5.19 -8.82
CA GLN A 98 10.08 -6.49 -9.48
C GLN A 98 11.33 -6.82 -10.31
N ARG A 99 11.84 -5.86 -11.10
CA ARG A 99 13.09 -6.06 -11.85
C ARG A 99 14.29 -6.33 -10.95
N HIS A 100 14.38 -5.59 -9.84
CA HIS A 100 15.44 -5.80 -8.86
C HIS A 100 15.33 -7.19 -8.23
N TRP A 101 14.13 -7.58 -7.80
CA TRP A 101 13.86 -8.90 -7.23
C TRP A 101 14.22 -10.03 -8.21
N LEU A 102 13.83 -9.95 -9.48
CA LEU A 102 14.19 -10.97 -10.49
C LEU A 102 15.71 -11.13 -10.60
N LYS A 103 16.45 -10.03 -10.71
CA LYS A 103 17.92 -10.05 -10.77
C LYS A 103 18.54 -10.68 -9.51
N THR A 104 18.01 -10.35 -8.34
CA THR A 104 18.50 -10.85 -7.06
C THR A 104 18.20 -12.34 -6.90
N ARG A 105 16.97 -12.77 -7.20
CA ARG A 105 16.55 -14.18 -7.23
C ARG A 105 17.46 -15.00 -8.14
N ASP A 106 17.68 -14.55 -9.37
CA ASP A 106 18.48 -15.29 -10.35
C ASP A 106 19.92 -15.46 -9.87
N LYS A 107 20.49 -14.43 -9.24
CA LYS A 107 21.83 -14.50 -8.65
C LYS A 107 21.89 -15.45 -7.44
N GLN A 108 20.90 -15.41 -6.56
CA GLN A 108 20.90 -16.16 -5.30
C GLN A 108 20.54 -17.64 -5.49
N CYS A 109 19.62 -17.95 -6.40
CA CYS A 109 19.11 -19.31 -6.62
C CYS A 109 19.85 -20.06 -7.72
N SER A 110 21.07 -19.65 -8.08
CA SER A 110 21.92 -20.32 -9.09
C SER A 110 22.74 -21.50 -8.55
N ASN A 111 22.52 -21.92 -7.29
CA ASN A 111 23.33 -22.91 -6.58
C ASN A 111 22.58 -24.26 -6.40
N ASP A 112 23.19 -25.24 -5.72
CA ASP A 112 22.68 -26.62 -5.61
C ASP A 112 21.29 -26.76 -4.94
N ASP A 113 20.87 -25.83 -4.09
CA ASP A 113 19.53 -25.81 -3.46
C ASP A 113 18.55 -24.86 -4.16
N MET A 114 18.56 -24.86 -5.50
CA MET A 114 17.77 -23.97 -6.34
C MET A 114 16.27 -24.01 -6.03
N HIS A 115 15.69 -25.19 -5.84
CA HIS A 115 14.26 -25.33 -5.60
C HIS A 115 13.83 -24.62 -4.30
N THR A 116 14.48 -24.93 -3.17
CA THR A 116 14.16 -24.32 -1.87
C THR A 116 14.38 -22.81 -1.90
N CYS A 117 15.47 -22.37 -2.55
CA CYS A 117 15.74 -20.95 -2.76
C CYS A 117 14.60 -20.26 -3.53
N LEU A 118 14.13 -20.85 -4.65
CA LEU A 118 13.05 -20.28 -5.44
C LEU A 118 11.73 -20.22 -4.66
N VAL A 119 11.39 -21.28 -3.91
CA VAL A 119 10.19 -21.29 -3.07
C VAL A 119 10.21 -20.12 -2.08
N SER A 120 11.31 -19.95 -1.35
CA SER A 120 11.47 -18.84 -0.39
C SER A 120 11.40 -17.49 -1.11
N ALA A 121 12.16 -17.32 -2.20
CA ALA A 121 12.22 -16.05 -2.92
C ALA A 121 10.85 -15.62 -3.48
N TYR A 122 10.04 -16.57 -3.97
CA TYR A 122 8.66 -16.30 -4.40
C TYR A 122 7.78 -15.94 -3.21
N ASP A 123 7.82 -16.69 -2.11
CA ASP A 123 6.97 -16.44 -0.94
C ASP A 123 7.27 -15.05 -0.33
N ASP A 124 8.55 -14.70 -0.21
CA ASP A 124 9.02 -13.38 0.25
C ASP A 124 8.50 -12.23 -0.64
N ARG A 125 8.35 -12.47 -1.95
CA ARG A 125 7.88 -11.45 -2.90
C ARG A 125 6.36 -11.38 -3.00
N LEU A 126 5.70 -12.53 -2.88
CA LEU A 126 4.24 -12.63 -2.96
C LEU A 126 3.55 -11.90 -1.81
N ASN A 127 4.12 -11.91 -0.60
CA ASN A 127 3.54 -11.24 0.56
C ASN A 127 3.32 -9.73 0.35
N PRO A 128 4.37 -8.91 0.08
CA PRO A 128 4.19 -7.47 -0.14
C PRO A 128 3.39 -7.17 -1.41
N LEU A 129 3.44 -8.04 -2.44
CA LEU A 129 2.60 -7.88 -3.63
C LEU A 129 1.12 -8.10 -3.33
N ALA A 130 0.78 -9.06 -2.46
CA ALA A 130 -0.58 -9.32 -2.04
C ALA A 130 -1.15 -8.14 -1.24
N VAL A 131 -0.38 -7.59 -0.29
CA VAL A 131 -0.73 -6.37 0.44
C VAL A 131 -0.99 -5.21 -0.54
N ALA A 132 -0.06 -4.97 -1.47
CA ALA A 132 -0.15 -3.92 -2.47
C ALA A 132 -1.34 -4.06 -3.42
N ALA A 133 -1.70 -5.29 -3.79
CA ALA A 133 -2.78 -5.60 -4.72
C ALA A 133 -4.16 -5.70 -4.04
N LEU A 134 -4.24 -5.71 -2.71
CA LEU A 134 -5.44 -6.06 -1.94
C LEU A 134 -6.71 -5.30 -2.36
N PHE A 135 -6.59 -4.03 -2.74
CA PHE A 135 -7.74 -3.20 -3.10
C PHE A 135 -8.13 -3.27 -4.59
N ARG A 136 -7.32 -3.92 -5.43
CA ARG A 136 -7.63 -4.15 -6.85
C ARG A 136 -7.93 -5.60 -7.17
N GLU A 137 -7.21 -6.53 -6.56
CA GLU A 137 -7.39 -7.98 -6.70
C GLU A 137 -7.60 -8.66 -5.33
N PRO A 138 -8.66 -8.30 -4.58
CA PRO A 138 -8.86 -8.76 -3.20
C PRO A 138 -8.91 -10.28 -3.06
N ASN A 139 -9.52 -10.97 -4.03
CA ASN A 139 -9.65 -12.43 -3.97
C ASN A 139 -8.29 -13.13 -4.07
N ALA A 140 -7.45 -12.72 -5.02
CA ALA A 140 -6.12 -13.29 -5.21
C ALA A 140 -5.19 -12.89 -4.04
N ALA A 141 -5.26 -11.64 -3.60
CA ALA A 141 -4.46 -11.13 -2.50
C ALA A 141 -4.78 -11.83 -1.17
N LEU A 142 -6.06 -11.92 -0.78
CA LEU A 142 -6.46 -12.57 0.47
C LEU A 142 -6.18 -14.07 0.45
N ALA A 143 -6.37 -14.74 -0.69
CA ALA A 143 -6.01 -16.15 -0.83
C ALA A 143 -4.50 -16.37 -0.63
N GLU A 144 -3.66 -15.49 -1.19
CA GLU A 144 -2.21 -15.57 -1.03
C GLU A 144 -1.76 -15.25 0.41
N LEU A 145 -2.32 -14.21 1.03
CA LEU A 145 -2.05 -13.87 2.43
C LEU A 145 -2.47 -15.02 3.37
N ALA A 146 -3.62 -15.65 3.12
CA ALA A 146 -4.06 -16.82 3.87
C ALA A 146 -3.16 -18.04 3.66
N ARG A 147 -2.65 -18.26 2.43
CA ARG A 147 -1.71 -19.35 2.15
C ARG A 147 -0.41 -19.20 2.94
N GLN A 148 0.10 -17.98 3.06
CA GLN A 148 1.37 -17.72 3.76
C GLN A 148 1.21 -17.63 5.27
N ASN A 149 0.20 -16.92 5.76
CA ASN A 149 -0.06 -16.76 7.18
C ASN A 149 -1.58 -16.72 7.47
N PRO A 150 -2.19 -17.90 7.75
CA PRO A 150 -3.61 -17.98 8.10
C PRO A 150 -4.01 -17.16 9.34
N ARG A 151 -3.06 -16.85 10.25
CA ARG A 151 -3.36 -16.08 11.46
C ARG A 151 -3.58 -14.60 11.16
N SER A 152 -2.82 -14.02 10.23
CA SER A 152 -2.95 -12.60 9.87
C SER A 152 -3.93 -12.34 8.73
N ALA A 153 -4.33 -13.35 7.95
CA ALA A 153 -5.25 -13.16 6.83
C ALA A 153 -6.61 -12.53 7.20
N PRO A 154 -7.29 -12.92 8.30
CA PRO A 154 -8.51 -12.24 8.75
C PRO A 154 -8.29 -10.75 9.07
N LEU A 155 -7.09 -10.37 9.52
CA LEU A 155 -6.75 -8.97 9.83
C LEU A 155 -6.59 -8.15 8.55
N TYR A 156 -6.03 -8.72 7.48
CA TYR A 156 -6.01 -8.07 6.16
C TYR A 156 -7.40 -7.96 5.54
N GLU A 157 -8.26 -8.97 5.70
CA GLU A 157 -9.67 -8.83 5.31
C GLU A 157 -10.35 -7.74 6.13
N ALA A 158 -10.11 -7.66 7.44
CA ALA A 158 -10.64 -6.61 8.30
C ALA A 158 -10.24 -5.22 7.80
N ILE A 159 -8.95 -5.00 7.46
CA ILE A 159 -8.47 -3.74 6.89
C ILE A 159 -9.19 -3.43 5.57
N TYR A 160 -9.30 -4.40 4.66
CA TYR A 160 -10.00 -4.23 3.39
C TYR A 160 -11.48 -3.84 3.59
N ARG A 161 -12.22 -4.57 4.42
CA ARG A 161 -13.63 -4.28 4.74
C ARG A 161 -13.78 -2.93 5.41
N TYR A 162 -12.88 -2.59 6.34
CA TYR A 162 -12.91 -1.33 7.07
C TYR A 162 -12.73 -0.12 6.13
N ALA A 163 -11.82 -0.22 5.16
CA ALA A 163 -11.53 0.87 4.24
C ALA A 163 -12.52 0.95 3.05
N THR A 164 -13.35 -0.08 2.81
CA THR A 164 -14.28 -0.13 1.66
C THR A 164 -15.76 -0.01 2.03
N LEU A 165 -16.14 -0.30 3.28
CA LEU A 165 -17.51 -0.12 3.75
C LEU A 165 -17.73 1.30 4.28
N ASP A 166 -18.63 2.04 3.64
CA ASP A 166 -18.92 3.44 4.01
C ASP A 166 -19.81 3.53 5.26
N ASP A 167 -20.88 2.74 5.32
CA ASP A 167 -21.78 2.72 6.47
C ASP A 167 -21.04 2.29 7.73
N LYS A 168 -21.12 3.13 8.77
CA LYS A 168 -20.34 2.94 10.00
C LYS A 168 -20.83 1.75 10.81
N VAL A 169 -22.14 1.50 10.81
CA VAL A 169 -22.75 0.43 11.60
C VAL A 169 -22.43 -0.91 10.96
N ASP A 170 -22.68 -1.04 9.65
CA ASP A 170 -22.38 -2.25 8.89
C ASP A 170 -20.88 -2.57 8.91
N ARG A 171 -20.02 -1.55 8.75
CA ARG A 171 -18.57 -1.72 8.86
C ARG A 171 -18.17 -2.32 10.20
N ALA A 172 -18.67 -1.79 11.31
CA ALA A 172 -18.34 -2.30 12.63
C ALA A 172 -18.81 -3.76 12.81
N VAL A 173 -20.03 -4.10 12.37
CA VAL A 173 -20.60 -5.46 12.44
C VAL A 173 -19.85 -6.47 11.56
N VAL A 174 -19.31 -6.06 10.42
CA VAL A 174 -18.50 -6.94 9.57
C VAL A 174 -17.12 -7.13 10.17
N VAL A 175 -16.47 -6.03 10.57
CA VAL A 175 -15.09 -6.05 11.05
C VAL A 175 -14.97 -6.71 12.41
N GLU A 176 -15.93 -6.54 13.32
CA GLU A 176 -15.92 -7.21 14.64
C GLU A 176 -15.76 -8.72 14.51
N LYS A 177 -16.40 -9.34 13.52
CA LYS A 177 -16.38 -10.79 13.32
C LYS A 177 -15.00 -11.29 12.93
N LEU A 178 -14.26 -10.48 12.19
CA LEU A 178 -12.90 -10.79 11.73
C LEU A 178 -11.86 -10.58 12.84
N ILE A 179 -12.12 -9.68 13.79
CA ILE A 179 -11.17 -9.30 14.84
C ILE A 179 -11.52 -9.81 16.24
N ALA A 180 -12.69 -10.43 16.44
CA ALA A 180 -13.15 -10.87 17.76
C ALA A 180 -12.16 -11.80 18.45
N GLN A 181 -11.75 -12.88 17.79
CA GLN A 181 -10.81 -13.84 18.37
C GLN A 181 -9.46 -13.18 18.74
N PRO A 182 -8.75 -12.46 17.85
CA PRO A 182 -7.49 -11.81 18.23
C PRO A 182 -7.68 -10.70 19.28
N PHE A 183 -8.81 -9.98 19.28
CA PHE A 183 -9.10 -9.00 20.33
C PHE A 183 -9.18 -9.67 21.71
N GLU A 184 -9.98 -10.73 21.85
CA GLU A 184 -10.13 -11.47 23.11
C GLU A 184 -8.80 -12.05 23.59
N ALA A 185 -7.95 -12.51 22.67
CA ALA A 185 -6.64 -13.08 23.02
C ALA A 185 -5.63 -12.03 23.54
N LEU A 186 -5.81 -10.76 23.20
CA LEU A 186 -4.78 -9.72 23.34
C LEU A 186 -5.15 -8.56 24.27
N HIS A 187 -6.44 -8.22 24.43
CA HIS A 187 -6.85 -7.00 25.12
C HIS A 187 -6.39 -6.90 26.59
N ASP A 188 -6.21 -8.05 27.27
CA ASP A 188 -5.72 -8.12 28.65
C ASP A 188 -4.19 -8.25 28.77
N LYS A 189 -3.45 -8.23 27.65
CA LYS A 189 -1.99 -8.35 27.68
C LYS A 189 -1.36 -7.07 28.27
N PRO A 190 -0.23 -7.17 28.99
CA PRO A 190 0.42 -5.99 29.60
C PRO A 190 0.77 -4.88 28.61
N TRP A 191 1.06 -5.25 27.37
CA TRP A 191 1.41 -4.33 26.30
C TRP A 191 0.18 -3.82 25.53
N ALA A 192 -1.04 -4.27 25.81
CA ALA A 192 -2.26 -3.81 25.14
C ALA A 192 -2.83 -2.50 25.71
N SER A 193 -2.00 -1.67 26.37
CA SER A 193 -2.41 -0.38 26.94
C SER A 193 -3.11 0.59 25.94
N PRO A 194 -2.83 0.60 24.62
CA PRO A 194 -3.60 1.39 23.66
C PRO A 194 -5.09 0.99 23.57
N LEU A 195 -5.44 -0.22 24.01
CA LEU A 195 -6.82 -0.73 24.05
C LEU A 195 -7.49 -0.57 25.42
N SER A 196 -6.85 0.06 26.41
CA SER A 196 -7.38 0.21 27.78
C SER A 196 -8.78 0.84 27.89
N SER A 197 -9.18 1.63 26.89
CA SER A 197 -10.52 2.26 26.82
C SER A 197 -11.48 1.57 25.84
N VAL A 198 -11.02 0.54 25.13
CA VAL A 198 -11.76 -0.19 24.10
C VAL A 198 -12.41 -1.41 24.73
N LYS A 199 -13.74 -1.46 24.76
CA LYS A 199 -14.48 -2.43 25.58
C LYS A 199 -14.53 -3.84 25.00
N ASN A 200 -14.56 -3.95 23.67
CA ASN A 200 -14.73 -5.20 22.94
C ASN A 200 -14.35 -5.00 21.45
N ALA A 201 -14.39 -6.08 20.68
CA ALA A 201 -14.11 -6.07 19.25
C ALA A 201 -15.02 -5.13 18.43
N HIS A 202 -16.29 -4.95 18.82
CA HIS A 202 -17.19 -4.00 18.16
C HIS A 202 -16.71 -2.56 18.36
N ASP A 203 -16.35 -2.21 19.60
CA ASP A 203 -15.81 -0.90 19.94
C ASP A 203 -14.46 -0.65 19.25
N ALA A 204 -13.62 -1.69 19.11
CA ALA A 204 -12.40 -1.65 18.32
C ALA A 204 -12.69 -1.30 16.85
N ALA A 205 -13.75 -1.85 16.27
CA ALA A 205 -14.17 -1.57 14.89
C ALA A 205 -14.98 -0.27 14.72
N SER A 206 -15.29 0.46 15.80
CA SER A 206 -16.25 1.57 15.75
C SER A 206 -15.66 2.90 15.28
N SER A 207 -14.33 3.06 15.32
CA SER A 207 -13.66 4.31 14.94
C SER A 207 -12.25 4.07 14.41
N ASP A 208 -11.78 4.96 13.53
CA ASP A 208 -10.46 4.82 12.90
C ASP A 208 -9.34 4.75 13.97
N LYS A 209 -9.50 5.50 15.07
CA LYS A 209 -8.60 5.49 16.22
C LYS A 209 -8.56 4.11 16.91
N ASN A 210 -9.72 3.58 17.28
CA ASN A 210 -9.77 2.30 18.02
C ASN A 210 -9.29 1.14 17.14
N PHE A 211 -9.65 1.16 15.86
CA PHE A 211 -9.23 0.12 14.93
C PHE A 211 -7.72 0.17 14.70
N SER A 212 -7.15 1.37 14.54
CA SER A 212 -5.70 1.58 14.45
C SER A 212 -4.97 1.13 15.71
N ALA A 213 -5.51 1.44 16.90
CA ALA A 213 -4.94 0.97 18.17
C ALA A 213 -4.94 -0.56 18.25
N PHE A 214 -6.04 -1.21 17.83
CA PHE A 214 -6.13 -2.67 17.76
C PHE A 214 -5.09 -3.27 16.81
N LEU A 215 -4.94 -2.73 15.60
CA LEU A 215 -3.95 -3.23 14.62
C LEU A 215 -2.51 -3.10 15.13
N ASN A 216 -2.20 -2.00 15.84
CA ASN A 216 -0.89 -1.83 16.47
C ASN A 216 -0.68 -2.84 17.58
N VAL A 217 -1.67 -3.05 18.45
CA VAL A 217 -1.62 -4.09 19.47
C VAL A 217 -1.36 -5.45 18.81
N VAL A 218 -2.17 -5.87 17.85
CA VAL A 218 -1.99 -7.15 17.16
C VAL A 218 -0.58 -7.32 16.55
N SER A 219 0.03 -6.23 16.09
CA SER A 219 1.36 -6.24 15.45
C SER A 219 2.52 -6.33 16.45
N VAL A 220 2.30 -6.11 17.74
CA VAL A 220 3.30 -6.40 18.79
C VAL A 220 3.47 -7.90 18.98
N ASP A 221 2.40 -8.67 18.79
CA ASP A 221 2.48 -10.13 18.70
C ASP A 221 3.11 -10.54 17.35
N LYS A 222 3.48 -11.81 17.18
CA LYS A 222 4.31 -12.36 16.07
C LYS A 222 3.80 -12.11 14.62
N ASP A 223 2.77 -11.31 14.42
CA ASP A 223 2.08 -11.06 13.16
C ASP A 223 2.15 -9.57 12.76
N ALA A 224 3.35 -8.99 12.71
CA ALA A 224 3.56 -7.62 12.25
C ALA A 224 2.89 -7.38 10.89
N LEU A 225 1.93 -6.46 10.85
CA LEU A 225 1.16 -6.16 9.65
C LEU A 225 1.82 -5.08 8.80
N THR A 226 1.56 -5.12 7.50
CA THR A 226 1.83 -3.99 6.60
C THR A 226 0.51 -3.35 6.19
N MET A 227 0.26 -2.11 6.60
CA MET A 227 -0.90 -1.33 6.21
C MET A 227 -0.86 -1.03 4.70
N PRO A 228 -1.81 -1.53 3.91
CA PRO A 228 -1.92 -1.20 2.49
C PRO A 228 -2.16 0.30 2.32
N CYS A 229 -1.38 0.95 1.47
CA CYS A 229 -1.46 2.37 1.21
C CYS A 229 -2.81 2.77 0.63
N ALA A 230 -3.42 1.88 -0.17
CA ALA A 230 -4.77 2.06 -0.67
C ALA A 230 -5.83 2.14 0.45
N ALA A 231 -5.61 1.50 1.61
CA ALA A 231 -6.48 1.67 2.77
C ALA A 231 -6.37 3.09 3.35
N LEU A 232 -5.15 3.63 3.44
CA LEU A 232 -4.88 4.98 3.92
C LEU A 232 -5.45 6.05 2.98
N VAL A 233 -5.34 5.85 1.66
CA VAL A 233 -5.93 6.74 0.65
C VAL A 233 -7.46 6.75 0.75
N ARG A 234 -8.10 5.59 0.92
CA ARG A 234 -9.57 5.47 1.00
C ARG A 234 -10.13 5.96 2.33
N ARG A 235 -9.41 5.71 3.43
CA ARG A 235 -9.83 6.10 4.78
C ARG A 235 -8.68 6.80 5.51
N PRO A 236 -8.55 8.12 5.33
CA PRO A 236 -7.39 8.86 5.82
C PRO A 236 -7.20 8.90 7.34
N GLY A 237 -8.24 8.60 8.13
CA GLY A 237 -8.11 8.48 9.59
C GLY A 237 -7.35 7.23 10.03
N LEU A 238 -7.19 6.22 9.17
CA LEU A 238 -6.33 5.05 9.44
C LEU A 238 -4.84 5.39 9.50
N MET A 239 -4.43 6.61 9.11
CA MET A 239 -3.07 7.11 9.35
C MET A 239 -2.68 7.02 10.83
N ALA A 240 -3.66 7.03 11.76
CA ALA A 240 -3.42 6.85 13.18
C ALA A 240 -2.67 5.55 13.53
N VAL A 241 -2.75 4.51 12.69
CA VAL A 241 -2.00 3.27 12.90
C VAL A 241 -0.50 3.52 12.87
N LEU A 242 -0.03 4.51 12.12
CA LEU A 242 1.39 4.77 11.87
C LEU A 242 2.07 5.61 12.96
N HIS A 243 1.34 6.15 13.93
CA HIS A 243 1.93 6.86 15.07
C HIS A 243 2.59 5.91 16.07
N SER A 244 3.56 6.44 16.81
CA SER A 244 4.10 5.83 18.03
C SER A 244 3.01 5.66 19.10
N GLN A 245 3.11 4.57 19.86
CA GLN A 245 2.14 4.17 20.89
C GLN A 245 2.81 3.94 22.25
N TYR A 246 4.07 3.51 22.25
CA TYR A 246 4.74 2.99 23.45
C TYR A 246 5.91 3.83 23.94
N ALA A 247 6.34 4.83 23.16
CA ALA A 247 7.50 5.66 23.46
C ALA A 247 8.78 4.83 23.71
N GLY A 248 8.97 3.74 22.95
CA GLY A 248 10.07 2.81 23.17
C GLY A 248 10.27 1.78 22.06
N ALA A 249 11.02 0.72 22.36
CA ALA A 249 11.45 -0.26 21.35
C ALA A 249 10.28 -1.02 20.68
N ILE A 250 9.14 -1.13 21.36
CA ILE A 250 7.94 -1.77 20.80
C ILE A 250 7.48 -1.02 19.54
N ASP A 251 7.66 0.30 19.46
CA ASP A 251 7.26 1.10 18.29
C ASP A 251 8.00 0.69 17.00
N GLY A 252 9.17 0.06 17.12
CA GLY A 252 9.92 -0.48 15.99
C GLY A 252 9.32 -1.74 15.36
N HIS A 253 8.36 -2.38 16.03
CA HIS A 253 7.69 -3.60 15.57
C HIS A 253 6.24 -3.38 15.14
N LEU A 254 5.70 -2.17 15.33
CA LEU A 254 4.32 -1.85 14.98
C LEU A 254 4.10 -1.82 13.46
N THR A 255 2.82 -1.85 13.09
CA THR A 255 2.35 -1.80 11.70
C THR A 255 3.11 -0.76 10.88
N GLN A 256 3.75 -1.19 9.79
CA GLN A 256 4.35 -0.30 8.79
C GLN A 256 3.39 -0.09 7.62
N SER A 257 3.74 0.68 6.60
CA SER A 257 2.93 0.80 5.39
C SER A 257 3.74 0.54 4.13
N ASP A 258 3.09 -0.02 3.10
CA ASP A 258 3.67 -0.19 1.76
C ASP A 258 3.61 1.11 0.92
N CYS A 259 3.23 2.26 1.48
CA CYS A 259 3.09 3.52 0.74
C CYS A 259 4.34 3.93 -0.03
N MET A 260 5.55 3.63 0.44
CA MET A 260 6.76 3.86 -0.36
C MET A 260 6.72 3.09 -1.68
N ALA A 261 6.31 1.83 -1.66
CA ALA A 261 6.20 1.01 -2.87
C ALA A 261 4.96 1.36 -3.73
N MET A 262 3.90 1.87 -3.08
CA MET A 262 2.59 2.14 -3.69
C MET A 262 2.30 3.62 -3.95
N THR A 263 3.31 4.49 -3.93
CA THR A 263 3.25 5.87 -4.42
C THR A 263 4.33 6.11 -5.48
N PRO A 264 4.20 7.14 -6.33
CA PRO A 264 5.27 7.48 -7.27
C PRO A 264 6.60 7.76 -6.58
N ARG A 265 7.69 7.48 -7.30
CA ARG A 265 9.03 7.74 -6.80
C ARG A 265 9.35 9.23 -6.91
N LEU A 266 9.67 9.84 -5.78
CA LEU A 266 10.08 11.25 -5.66
C LEU A 266 11.59 11.27 -5.40
N LYS A 267 12.40 11.28 -6.46
CA LYS A 267 13.84 11.00 -6.37
C LYS A 267 14.60 12.12 -5.69
N ALA A 268 14.25 13.38 -5.96
CA ALA A 268 14.89 14.52 -5.33
C ALA A 268 14.52 14.57 -3.84
N LEU A 269 13.25 14.33 -3.51
CA LEU A 269 12.79 14.23 -2.13
C LEU A 269 13.49 13.10 -1.37
N ASP A 270 13.55 11.90 -1.94
CA ASP A 270 14.18 10.73 -1.31
C ASP A 270 15.68 10.99 -1.03
N ARG A 271 16.40 11.61 -1.98
CA ARG A 271 17.82 11.99 -1.79
C ARG A 271 18.00 13.03 -0.69
N LEU A 272 17.15 14.06 -0.64
CA LEU A 272 17.23 15.08 0.40
C LEU A 272 16.96 14.48 1.79
N LYS A 273 15.94 13.63 1.89
CA LYS A 273 15.63 12.88 3.11
C LYS A 273 16.82 12.02 3.54
N ASP A 274 17.41 11.24 2.63
CA ASP A 274 18.59 10.42 2.95
C ASP A 274 19.77 11.28 3.42
N ALA A 275 20.01 12.44 2.80
CA ALA A 275 21.06 13.37 3.22
C ALA A 275 20.81 13.95 4.61
N ALA A 276 19.56 14.38 4.92
CA ALA A 276 19.20 14.95 6.21
C ALA A 276 19.26 13.93 7.36
N VAL A 277 18.95 12.66 7.09
CA VAL A 277 19.09 11.57 8.07
C VAL A 277 20.56 11.21 8.28
N ALA A 278 21.39 11.22 7.22
CA ALA A 278 22.80 10.84 7.29
C ALA A 278 23.66 11.82 8.12
N THR A 279 23.20 13.05 8.36
CA THR A 279 23.88 14.01 9.22
C THR A 279 23.59 13.83 10.71
N GLN A 280 22.64 12.96 11.06
CA GLN A 280 22.28 12.74 12.46
C GLN A 280 23.27 11.82 13.16
N PRO A 281 23.63 12.11 14.43
CA PRO A 281 24.50 11.23 15.19
C PRO A 281 23.83 9.88 15.48
N ASP A 282 24.62 8.86 15.80
CA ASP A 282 24.09 7.58 16.24
C ASP A 282 23.46 7.69 17.63
N CYS A 283 22.12 7.71 17.67
CA CYS A 283 21.37 7.85 18.91
C CYS A 283 21.23 6.52 19.65
N GLN A 284 21.75 6.49 20.89
CA GLN A 284 21.62 5.35 21.80
C GLN A 284 20.24 5.36 22.48
N GLY A 285 19.76 4.18 22.86
CA GLY A 285 18.49 4.03 23.59
C GLY A 285 17.31 3.58 22.73
N THR A 286 16.15 3.46 23.38
CA THR A 286 14.92 2.90 22.78
C THR A 286 13.94 3.96 22.27
N ALA A 287 14.12 5.24 22.65
CA ALA A 287 13.29 6.35 22.17
C ALA A 287 13.38 6.53 20.64
N ARG A 288 14.54 6.22 20.04
CA ARG A 288 14.79 6.30 18.59
C ARG A 288 13.78 5.55 17.73
N PHE A 289 13.20 4.46 18.24
CA PHE A 289 12.18 3.70 17.50
C PHE A 289 10.87 4.49 17.37
N SER A 290 10.52 5.27 18.39
CA SER A 290 9.33 6.12 18.37
C SER A 290 9.56 7.31 17.44
N LEU A 291 10.74 7.93 17.51
CA LEU A 291 11.10 9.07 16.68
C LEU A 291 11.18 8.69 15.20
N ALA A 292 11.81 7.55 14.88
CA ALA A 292 11.84 7.00 13.52
C ALA A 292 10.42 6.77 12.99
N ARG A 293 9.52 6.26 13.84
CA ARG A 293 8.12 6.04 13.47
C ARG A 293 7.35 7.35 13.19
N GLU A 294 7.53 8.38 14.00
CA GLU A 294 6.92 9.71 13.73
C GLU A 294 7.51 10.37 12.46
N PHE A 295 8.78 10.13 12.18
CA PHE A 295 9.41 10.58 10.94
C PHE A 295 8.83 9.86 9.72
N ASP A 296 8.72 8.53 9.75
CA ASP A 296 8.09 7.74 8.69
C ASP A 296 6.61 8.11 8.48
N TYR A 297 5.88 8.37 9.57
CA TYR A 297 4.53 8.91 9.53
C TYR A 297 4.47 10.22 8.74
N THR A 298 5.39 11.14 9.01
CA THR A 298 5.49 12.43 8.31
C THR A 298 5.78 12.24 6.82
N LEU A 299 6.70 11.33 6.47
CA LEU A 299 7.00 11.02 5.07
C LEU A 299 5.80 10.45 4.31
N ILE A 300 5.04 9.57 4.96
CA ILE A 300 3.82 9.00 4.36
C ILE A 300 2.74 10.08 4.22
N ALA A 301 2.55 10.91 5.24
CA ALA A 301 1.61 12.02 5.18
C ALA A 301 1.94 12.93 3.98
N VAL A 302 3.20 13.37 3.85
CA VAL A 302 3.71 14.17 2.72
C VAL A 302 3.38 13.51 1.38
N ARG A 303 3.71 12.22 1.20
CA ARG A 303 3.43 11.49 -0.04
C ARG A 303 1.94 11.36 -0.37
N LEU A 304 1.08 11.36 0.65
CA LEU A 304 -0.38 11.30 0.53
C LEU A 304 -1.06 12.68 0.56
N HIS A 305 -0.28 13.77 0.55
CA HIS A 305 -0.77 15.16 0.57
C HIS A 305 -1.70 15.47 1.77
N ARG A 306 -1.43 14.87 2.94
CA ARG A 306 -2.15 15.12 4.19
C ARG A 306 -1.62 16.31 4.98
N THR A 307 -1.84 17.52 4.46
CA THR A 307 -1.31 18.77 5.01
C THR A 307 -1.73 19.05 6.46
N ASP A 308 -2.80 18.41 6.92
CA ASP A 308 -3.29 18.47 8.29
C ASP A 308 -2.45 17.68 9.30
N LEU A 309 -1.56 16.79 8.83
CA LEU A 309 -0.85 15.82 9.65
C LEU A 309 0.64 16.10 9.84
N TRP A 310 1.20 17.13 9.22
CA TRP A 310 2.60 17.54 9.45
C TRP A 310 2.70 18.98 9.91
N LYS A 311 3.80 19.30 10.62
CA LYS A 311 4.12 20.65 11.05
C LYS A 311 5.41 21.10 10.39
N ALA A 312 5.35 22.23 9.71
CA ALA A 312 6.53 22.85 9.12
C ALA A 312 7.07 23.96 10.05
N LYS A 313 8.39 24.14 10.01
CA LYS A 313 9.06 25.34 10.54
C LYS A 313 9.50 26.21 9.35
N THR A 314 9.76 27.49 9.55
CA THR A 314 10.17 28.39 8.45
C THR A 314 11.55 27.97 7.93
N LEU A 315 11.70 27.79 6.62
CA LEU A 315 12.99 27.62 5.95
C LEU A 315 13.45 28.96 5.38
N ASP A 316 14.65 29.42 5.76
CA ASP A 316 15.31 30.52 5.07
C ASP A 316 16.20 29.94 3.95
N ILE A 317 15.77 30.12 2.69
CA ILE A 317 16.49 29.66 1.50
C ILE A 317 17.01 30.87 0.69
N SER A 318 17.19 32.02 1.37
CA SER A 318 17.82 33.18 0.75
C SER A 318 19.26 32.83 0.35
N PRO A 319 19.79 33.35 -0.79
CA PRO A 319 21.20 33.22 -1.10
C PRO A 319 21.99 33.93 0.00
N GLY A 320 22.61 33.17 0.91
CA GLY A 320 23.54 33.71 1.88
C GLY A 320 24.86 34.02 1.19
N ASP A 321 25.43 35.20 1.45
CA ASP A 321 26.85 35.43 1.17
C ASP A 321 27.66 34.31 1.81
N GLN A 322 28.63 33.77 1.07
CA GLN A 322 29.53 32.74 1.58
C GLN A 322 30.42 33.34 2.67
N ASP A 323 29.94 33.38 3.92
CA ASP A 323 30.79 33.69 5.05
C ASP A 323 31.73 32.51 5.27
N ALA A 324 32.97 32.70 4.80
CA ALA A 324 34.12 31.85 5.05
C ALA A 324 34.44 31.86 6.55
N ASN A 325 33.78 31.00 7.32
CA ASN A 325 34.14 30.76 8.71
C ASN A 325 34.83 29.40 8.83
N ASN A 326 36.12 29.47 9.15
CA ASN A 326 36.97 28.34 9.57
C ASN A 326 36.41 27.75 10.87
N GLY A 327 35.45 26.82 10.76
CA GLY A 327 34.94 26.02 11.87
C GLY A 327 35.65 24.67 11.94
N ASP A 328 36.03 24.28 13.16
CA ASP A 328 36.52 22.95 13.53
C ASP A 328 35.64 21.82 12.94
N PRO A 329 36.21 20.85 12.19
CA PRO A 329 35.45 19.79 11.51
C PRO A 329 34.79 18.78 12.47
N THR A 330 34.89 18.97 13.79
CA THR A 330 34.33 18.08 14.81
C THR A 330 33.08 18.61 15.53
N LYS A 331 32.53 19.76 15.12
CA LYS A 331 31.27 20.28 15.68
C LYS A 331 30.07 19.83 14.86
N GLU A 332 29.08 19.26 15.57
CA GLU A 332 27.68 19.08 15.18
C GLU A 332 27.29 19.87 13.92
N VAL A 333 26.84 19.17 12.87
CA VAL A 333 26.25 19.82 11.69
C VAL A 333 24.89 20.37 12.10
N ASP A 334 24.91 21.53 12.75
CA ASP A 334 23.71 22.25 13.16
C ASP A 334 22.86 22.55 11.91
N LEU A 335 21.54 22.44 12.08
CA LEU A 335 20.54 22.52 11.02
C LEU A 335 20.72 23.72 10.06
N PRO A 336 21.08 24.94 10.51
CA PRO A 336 21.36 26.06 9.62
C PRO A 336 22.49 25.77 8.62
N HIS A 337 23.53 25.04 9.04
CA HIS A 337 24.64 24.66 8.17
C HIS A 337 24.21 23.67 7.10
N PHE A 338 23.39 22.68 7.47
CA PHE A 338 22.82 21.74 6.51
C PHE A 338 21.97 22.46 5.45
N ILE A 339 21.09 23.37 5.88
CA ILE A 339 20.23 24.15 4.97
C ILE A 339 21.10 24.96 3.99
N ALA A 340 22.15 25.63 4.48
CA ALA A 340 23.05 26.42 3.65
C ALA A 340 23.79 25.57 2.59
N GLN A 341 24.21 24.36 2.95
CA GLN A 341 24.91 23.45 2.03
C GLN A 341 23.99 22.74 1.02
N HIS A 342 22.70 22.61 1.33
CA HIS A 342 21.76 21.80 0.55
C HIS A 342 20.68 22.63 -0.17
N GLN A 343 20.86 23.94 -0.33
CA GLN A 343 19.87 24.82 -0.98
C GLN A 343 19.39 24.32 -2.36
N ALA A 344 20.29 23.77 -3.18
CA ALA A 344 19.93 23.19 -4.47
C ALA A 344 19.02 21.95 -4.31
N SER A 345 19.40 21.01 -3.44
CA SER A 345 18.60 19.81 -3.15
C SER A 345 17.24 20.14 -2.54
N ILE A 346 17.16 21.18 -1.70
CA ILE A 346 15.91 21.67 -1.10
C ILE A 346 14.98 22.21 -2.20
N ARG A 347 15.51 23.01 -3.13
CA ARG A 347 14.74 23.51 -4.30
C ARG A 347 14.27 22.36 -5.19
N ASP A 348 15.17 21.46 -5.58
CA ASP A 348 14.84 20.33 -6.45
C ASP A 348 13.74 19.43 -5.83
N ALA A 349 13.83 19.14 -4.53
CA ALA A 349 12.82 18.37 -3.82
C ALA A 349 11.48 19.10 -3.72
N SER A 350 11.51 20.42 -3.49
CA SER A 350 10.30 21.25 -3.42
C SER A 350 9.61 21.34 -4.78
N ASP A 351 10.36 21.52 -5.86
CA ASP A 351 9.83 21.60 -7.22
C ASP A 351 9.24 20.25 -7.68
N GLU A 352 9.94 19.13 -7.40
CA GLU A 352 9.44 17.78 -7.68
C GLU A 352 8.12 17.51 -6.92
N LEU A 353 8.07 17.88 -5.64
CA LEU A 353 6.91 17.67 -4.80
C LEU A 353 5.74 18.59 -5.18
N ALA A 354 6.00 19.84 -5.58
CA ALA A 354 4.98 20.76 -6.08
C ALA A 354 4.36 20.24 -7.38
N ALA A 355 5.18 19.77 -8.31
CA ALA A 355 4.71 19.14 -9.55
C ALA A 355 3.85 17.89 -9.25
N TYR A 356 4.30 17.05 -8.31
CA TYR A 356 3.54 15.90 -7.84
C TYR A 356 2.20 16.31 -7.22
N TYR A 357 2.17 17.29 -6.31
CA TYR A 357 0.92 17.77 -5.71
C TYR A 357 -0.07 18.31 -6.75
N SER A 358 0.41 19.09 -7.73
CA SER A 358 -0.44 19.56 -8.81
C SER A 358 -0.97 18.43 -9.68
N SER A 359 -0.12 17.48 -10.10
CA SER A 359 -0.56 16.41 -11.01
C SER A 359 -1.39 15.32 -10.34
N HIS A 360 -1.05 14.94 -9.10
CA HIS A 360 -1.68 13.83 -8.39
C HIS A 360 -2.86 14.26 -7.52
N PHE A 361 -2.85 15.48 -6.99
CA PHE A 361 -3.90 15.92 -6.06
C PHE A 361 -4.70 17.09 -6.61
N GLY A 362 -4.34 17.62 -7.79
CA GLY A 362 -5.07 18.74 -8.41
C GLY A 362 -4.85 20.07 -7.70
N VAL A 363 -3.76 20.19 -6.94
CA VAL A 363 -3.45 21.41 -6.17
C VAL A 363 -3.03 22.52 -7.12
N PRO A 364 -3.61 23.73 -7.03
CA PRO A 364 -3.18 24.88 -7.83
C PRO A 364 -1.68 25.16 -7.67
N SER A 365 -1.00 25.56 -8.74
CA SER A 365 0.47 25.61 -8.77
C SER A 365 1.10 26.44 -7.64
N ASP A 366 0.53 27.61 -7.30
CA ASP A 366 1.10 28.47 -6.26
C ASP A 366 0.95 27.83 -4.87
N LEU A 367 -0.22 27.26 -4.58
CA LEU A 367 -0.47 26.54 -3.35
C LEU A 367 0.37 25.26 -3.26
N ALA A 368 0.58 24.56 -4.39
CA ALA A 368 1.42 23.37 -4.45
C ALA A 368 2.88 23.69 -4.11
N LYS A 369 3.42 24.82 -4.59
CA LYS A 369 4.76 25.30 -4.24
C LYS A 369 4.88 25.61 -2.75
N GLU A 370 3.91 26.34 -2.19
CA GLU A 370 3.89 26.67 -0.76
C GLU A 370 3.84 25.40 0.11
N GLN A 371 2.92 24.48 -0.20
CA GLN A 371 2.76 23.23 0.54
C GLN A 371 3.94 22.28 0.35
N ALA A 372 4.56 22.26 -0.83
CA ALA A 372 5.75 21.45 -1.08
C ALA A 372 6.95 21.95 -0.28
N LEU A 373 7.18 23.27 -0.23
CA LEU A 373 8.22 23.85 0.60
C LEU A 373 7.99 23.58 2.09
N SER A 374 6.74 23.70 2.54
CA SER A 374 6.30 23.35 3.90
C SER A 374 6.56 21.86 4.23
N ALA A 375 6.25 20.97 3.30
CA ALA A 375 6.50 19.54 3.45
C ALA A 375 8.00 19.19 3.48
N VAL A 376 8.81 19.81 2.61
CA VAL A 376 10.27 19.66 2.63
C VAL A 376 10.85 20.15 3.95
N SER A 377 10.35 21.27 4.48
CA SER A 377 10.69 21.71 5.83
C SER A 377 10.40 20.64 6.88
N ALA A 378 9.16 20.13 6.93
CA ALA A 378 8.78 19.12 7.90
C ALA A 378 9.69 17.87 7.86
N ILE A 379 10.16 17.48 6.66
CA ILE A 379 11.11 16.38 6.50
C ILE A 379 12.50 16.72 7.04
N ILE A 380 13.04 17.90 6.72
CA ILE A 380 14.38 18.29 7.21
C ILE A 380 14.36 18.37 8.73
N PHE A 381 13.41 19.11 9.31
CA PHE A 381 13.32 19.25 10.76
C PHE A 381 13.00 17.92 11.45
N GLY A 382 12.10 17.11 10.88
CA GLY A 382 11.80 15.79 11.43
C GLY A 382 13.01 14.84 11.42
N ALA A 383 13.91 14.97 10.45
CA ALA A 383 15.16 14.21 10.45
C ALA A 383 16.07 14.62 11.60
N TYR A 384 16.13 15.91 11.94
CA TYR A 384 16.88 16.40 13.10
C TYR A 384 16.24 15.96 14.43
N ASP A 385 14.91 15.93 14.50
CA ASP A 385 14.17 15.45 15.67
C ASP A 385 14.41 13.94 15.96
N LEU A 386 14.94 13.14 15.02
CA LEU A 386 15.27 11.72 15.21
C LEU A 386 16.22 11.47 16.39
N CYS A 387 16.99 12.50 16.74
CA CYS A 387 18.09 12.42 17.69
C CYS A 387 18.08 13.50 18.77
N GLU A 388 17.12 14.44 18.75
CA GLU A 388 17.06 15.57 19.70
C GLU A 388 16.76 15.17 21.16
N ARG A 389 16.61 13.88 21.49
CA ARG A 389 16.46 13.39 22.87
C ARG A 389 17.16 12.03 23.06
N GLY A 390 18.46 12.11 23.32
CA GLY A 390 19.23 11.07 24.01
C GLY A 390 19.03 11.14 25.52
#